data_AF-A0A2E3VZ02-F1
#
_entry.id   AF-A0A2E3VZ02-F1
#
_cell.length_a   1.000
_cell.length_b   1.000
_cell.length_c   1.000
_cell.angle_alpha   90.00
_cell.angle_beta   90.00
_cell.angle_gamma   90.00
#
_symmetry.space_group_name_H-M   'P 1'
#
loop_
_entity.id
_entity.type
_entity.pdbx_description
1 polymer ?
#
loop_
_entity_poly.entity_id
_entity_poly.type
_entity_poly.pdbx_seq_one_letter_code
_entity_poly.pdbx_strand_id
1 'polypeptide(L)'
;MFRALKYFIIGTAIGFAIFFAGFVIFFPINEAIVMGGVAGVAYGLFCLGFMSRFLKTSTLVVNSENRDPQKSMQWYADTIRSQILEMRFKRVGHSSDLEVYHPTGLYKILERRIELRPDAYSVEVKASKFMIRVLSDLVEIKAGSSLP
;
A
#
# COMPACT_ATOMS: atom_id res chain seq x y z
N MET A 1 16.09 1.64 -8.48
CA MET A 1 16.52 2.87 -9.17
C MET A 1 15.73 3.16 -10.45
N PHE A 2 15.68 2.26 -11.44
CA PHE A 2 15.03 2.53 -12.75
C PHE A 2 13.58 3.02 -12.68
N ARG A 3 12.75 2.51 -11.76
CA ARG A 3 11.37 2.99 -11.60
C ARG A 3 11.33 4.44 -11.13
N ALA A 4 12.04 4.78 -10.06
CA ALA A 4 12.09 6.14 -9.53
C ALA A 4 12.56 7.15 -10.59
N LEU A 5 13.65 6.82 -11.30
CA LEU A 5 14.16 7.67 -12.39
C LEU A 5 13.12 7.86 -13.51
N LYS A 6 12.41 6.79 -13.91
CA LYS A 6 11.33 6.88 -14.91
C LYS A 6 10.21 7.83 -14.47
N TYR A 7 9.74 7.71 -13.23
CA TYR A 7 8.68 8.58 -12.72
C TYR A 7 9.13 10.02 -12.50
N PHE A 8 10.41 10.23 -12.14
CA PHE A 8 11.00 11.56 -12.10
C PHE A 8 11.00 12.22 -13.48
N ILE A 9 11.47 11.53 -14.51
CA ILE A 9 11.52 12.06 -15.89
C ILE A 9 10.11 12.38 -16.38
N ILE A 10 9.16 11.46 -16.20
CA ILE A 10 7.75 11.66 -16.59
C ILE A 10 7.14 12.83 -15.82
N GLY A 11 7.34 12.88 -14.50
CA GLY A 11 6.86 13.97 -13.66
C GLY A 11 7.42 15.32 -14.10
N THR A 12 8.73 15.41 -14.30
CA THR A 12 9.41 16.63 -14.77
C THR A 12 8.89 17.10 -16.12
N ALA A 13 8.66 16.19 -17.08
CA ALA A 13 8.10 16.55 -18.38
C ALA A 13 6.66 17.06 -18.29
N ILE A 14 5.81 16.43 -17.47
CA ILE A 14 4.43 16.88 -17.24
C ILE A 14 4.42 18.23 -16.56
N GLY A 15 5.21 18.40 -15.49
CA GLY A 15 5.35 19.66 -14.77
C GLY A 15 5.82 20.77 -15.71
N PHE A 16 6.88 20.52 -16.49
CA PHE A 16 7.38 21.47 -17.49
C PHE A 16 6.27 21.90 -18.45
N ALA A 17 5.53 20.97 -19.06
CA ALA A 17 4.50 21.31 -20.03
C ALA A 17 3.39 22.20 -19.44
N ILE A 18 2.92 21.87 -18.22
CA ILE A 18 1.86 22.64 -17.55
C ILE A 18 2.36 24.03 -17.15
N PHE A 19 3.52 24.11 -16.49
CA PHE A 19 4.05 25.39 -16.00
C PHE A 19 4.54 26.27 -17.15
N PHE A 20 5.16 25.70 -18.19
CA PHE A 20 5.57 26.44 -19.38
C PHE A 20 4.37 27.05 -20.11
N ALA A 21 3.29 26.27 -20.31
CA ALA A 21 2.07 26.78 -20.93
C ALA A 21 1.44 27.93 -20.13
N GLY A 22 1.52 27.88 -18.79
CA GLY A 22 1.12 28.99 -17.94
C GLY A 22 2.05 30.20 -18.05
N PHE A 23 3.36 30.01 -17.99
CA PHE A 23 4.33 31.10 -17.98
C PHE A 23 4.47 31.82 -19.32
N VAL A 24 4.28 31.13 -20.44
CA VAL A 24 4.39 31.76 -21.78
C VAL A 24 3.32 32.84 -22.03
N ILE A 25 2.23 32.82 -21.26
CA ILE A 25 1.17 33.84 -21.32
C ILE A 25 1.64 35.17 -20.69
N PHE A 26 2.53 35.10 -19.70
CA PHE A 26 2.91 36.25 -18.88
C PHE A 26 4.36 36.70 -19.07
N PHE A 27 5.23 35.82 -19.56
CA PHE A 27 6.67 36.06 -19.67
C PHE A 27 7.20 35.80 -21.08
N PRO A 28 8.31 36.47 -21.46
CA PRO A 28 9.03 36.15 -22.69
C PRO A 28 9.43 34.68 -22.75
N ILE A 29 9.47 34.11 -23.96
CA ILE A 29 9.73 32.67 -24.19
C ILE A 29 11.01 32.21 -23.47
N ASN A 30 12.08 32.99 -23.53
CA ASN A 30 13.36 32.64 -22.90
C ASN A 30 13.23 32.47 -21.38
N GLU A 31 12.51 33.36 -20.72
CA GLU A 31 12.28 33.32 -19.28
C GLU A 31 11.29 32.21 -18.90
N ALA A 32 10.23 32.03 -19.70
CA ALA A 32 9.25 30.96 -19.52
C ALA A 32 9.88 29.57 -19.61
N ILE A 33 10.84 29.34 -20.51
CA ILE A 33 11.59 28.08 -20.62
C ILE A 33 12.37 27.80 -19.33
N VAL A 34 13.10 28.79 -18.81
CA VAL A 34 13.93 28.62 -17.61
C VAL A 34 13.05 28.37 -16.38
N MET A 35 12.01 29.18 -16.18
CA MET A 35 11.07 29.03 -15.06
C MET A 35 10.27 27.72 -15.14
N GLY A 36 9.81 27.35 -16.34
CA GLY A 36 9.16 26.06 -16.59
C GLY A 36 10.07 24.88 -16.30
N GLY A 37 11.36 24.98 -16.64
CA GLY A 37 12.38 23.98 -16.34
C GLY A 37 12.54 23.74 -14.84
N VAL A 38 12.70 24.82 -14.08
CA VAL A 38 12.83 24.77 -12.61
C VAL A 38 11.56 24.20 -11.97
N ALA A 39 10.39 24.69 -12.38
CA ALA A 39 9.11 24.21 -11.87
C ALA A 39 8.85 22.73 -12.21
N GLY A 40 9.24 22.30 -13.42
CA GLY A 40 9.19 20.91 -13.85
C GLY A 40 10.05 20.02 -12.94
N VAL A 41 11.31 20.40 -12.68
CA VAL A 41 12.19 19.64 -11.78
C VAL A 41 11.62 19.56 -10.37
N ALA A 42 11.10 20.68 -9.83
CA ALA A 42 10.46 20.70 -8.51
C ALA A 42 9.24 19.76 -8.46
N TYR A 43 8.42 19.75 -9.50
CA TYR A 43 7.28 18.84 -9.63
C TYR A 43 7.72 17.36 -9.74
N GLY A 44 8.79 17.08 -10.49
CA GLY A 44 9.38 15.74 -10.57
C GLY A 44 9.87 15.23 -9.20
N LEU A 45 10.53 16.09 -8.42
CA LEU A 45 10.92 15.79 -7.03
C LEU A 45 9.71 15.56 -6.13
N PHE A 46 8.65 16.34 -6.29
CA PHE A 46 7.39 16.16 -5.57
C PHE A 46 6.76 14.79 -5.88
N CYS A 47 6.65 14.42 -7.16
CA CYS A 47 6.14 13.11 -7.58
C CYS A 47 6.96 11.94 -7.00
N LEU A 48 8.29 12.07 -6.93
CA LEU A 48 9.15 11.10 -6.25
C LEU A 48 8.82 10.98 -4.76
N GLY A 49 8.60 12.11 -4.08
CA GLY A 49 8.25 12.16 -2.66
C GLY A 49 6.94 11.43 -2.33
N PHE A 50 5.93 11.54 -3.19
CA PHE A 50 4.68 10.78 -3.04
C PHE A 50 4.88 9.28 -3.30
N MET A 51 5.71 8.92 -4.28
CA MET A 51 6.00 7.52 -4.59
C MET A 51 6.77 6.80 -3.47
N SER A 52 7.58 7.53 -2.71
CA SER A 52 8.36 6.97 -1.61
C SER A 52 7.54 6.60 -0.37
N ARG A 53 6.30 7.07 -0.24
CA ARG A 53 5.47 6.85 0.94
C ARG A 53 4.64 5.57 0.79
N PHE A 54 5.30 4.42 0.86
CA PHE A 54 4.58 3.19 1.16
C PHE A 54 3.89 3.33 2.53
N LEU A 55 2.68 2.81 2.66
CA LEU A 55 1.99 2.75 3.95
C LEU A 55 2.86 2.01 4.97
N LYS A 56 2.90 2.51 6.21
CA LYS A 56 3.60 1.85 7.31
C LYS A 56 3.04 0.43 7.47
N THR A 57 3.93 -0.55 7.57
CA THR A 57 3.54 -1.94 7.83
C THR A 57 3.28 -2.15 9.32
N SER A 58 2.30 -2.98 9.63
CA SER A 58 1.98 -3.43 10.99
C SER A 58 1.74 -4.93 10.97
N THR A 59 1.86 -5.56 12.13
CA THR A 59 1.59 -6.98 12.35
C THR A 59 0.31 -7.12 13.18
N LEU A 60 -0.57 -8.00 12.75
CA LEU A 60 -1.72 -8.50 13.51
C LEU A 60 -1.41 -9.95 13.88
N VAL A 61 -1.60 -10.28 15.16
CA VAL A 61 -1.41 -11.65 15.65
C VAL A 61 -2.73 -12.09 16.27
N VAL A 62 -3.31 -13.16 15.73
CA VAL A 62 -4.46 -13.85 16.34
C VAL A 62 -3.91 -15.01 17.16
N ASN A 63 -4.17 -15.01 18.46
CA ASN A 63 -3.68 -15.99 19.43
C ASN A 63 -4.85 -16.52 20.29
N SER A 64 -4.56 -17.41 21.24
CA SER A 64 -5.57 -17.96 22.14
C SER A 64 -6.25 -16.93 23.05
N GLU A 65 -5.64 -15.76 23.26
CA GLU A 65 -6.12 -14.71 24.17
C GLU A 65 -7.13 -13.79 23.49
N ASN A 66 -7.01 -13.60 22.18
CA ASN A 66 -7.86 -12.69 21.41
C ASN A 66 -8.83 -13.40 20.47
N ARG A 67 -8.80 -14.73 20.34
CA ARG A 67 -9.75 -15.44 19.46
C ARG A 67 -11.11 -15.68 20.14
N ASP A 68 -12.15 -15.78 19.32
CA ASP A 68 -13.40 -16.47 19.68
C ASP A 68 -13.11 -17.95 20.01
N PRO A 69 -13.45 -18.45 21.22
CA PRO A 69 -13.22 -19.83 21.63
C PRO A 69 -13.91 -20.88 20.74
N GLN A 70 -15.00 -20.49 20.05
CA GLN A 70 -15.78 -21.40 19.21
C GLN A 70 -15.14 -21.66 17.85
N LYS A 71 -14.18 -20.82 17.43
CA LYS A 71 -13.58 -20.87 16.10
C LYS A 71 -12.15 -21.41 16.17
N SER A 72 -11.83 -22.34 15.28
CA SER A 72 -10.48 -22.90 15.18
C SER A 72 -9.50 -21.90 14.56
N MET A 73 -8.19 -22.04 14.84
CA MET A 73 -7.17 -21.20 14.17
C MET A 73 -7.17 -21.37 12.65
N GLN A 74 -7.51 -22.57 12.19
CA GLN A 74 -7.67 -22.86 10.77
C GLN A 74 -8.77 -21.99 10.14
N TRP A 75 -9.90 -21.80 10.83
CA TRP A 75 -10.98 -20.94 10.36
C TRP A 75 -10.51 -19.49 10.17
N TYR A 76 -9.69 -18.96 11.10
CA TYR A 76 -9.12 -17.63 10.98
C TYR A 76 -8.17 -17.52 9.79
N ALA A 77 -7.27 -18.48 9.63
CA ALA A 77 -6.35 -18.52 8.49
C ALA A 77 -7.10 -18.56 7.15
N ASP A 78 -8.15 -19.38 7.05
CA ASP A 78 -8.96 -19.52 5.85
C ASP A 78 -9.80 -18.26 5.55
N THR A 79 -10.37 -17.64 6.59
CA THR A 79 -11.15 -16.40 6.46
C THR A 79 -10.27 -15.24 6.00
N ILE A 80 -9.12 -15.05 6.64
CA ILE A 80 -8.13 -14.02 6.26
C ILE A 80 -7.68 -14.26 4.82
N ARG A 81 -7.44 -15.51 4.43
CA ARG A 81 -7.06 -15.87 3.06
C ARG A 81 -8.13 -15.50 2.04
N SER A 82 -9.40 -15.82 2.30
CA SER A 82 -10.52 -15.43 1.42
C SER A 82 -10.55 -13.92 1.21
N GLN A 83 -10.45 -13.17 2.31
CA GLN A 83 -10.52 -11.71 2.29
C GLN A 83 -9.36 -11.07 1.51
N ILE A 84 -8.14 -11.59 1.68
CA ILE A 84 -6.98 -11.13 0.90
C ILE A 84 -7.21 -11.33 -0.61
N LEU A 85 -7.81 -12.44 -1.01
CA LEU A 85 -8.11 -12.72 -2.42
C LEU A 85 -9.24 -11.83 -2.96
N GLU A 86 -10.29 -11.59 -2.17
CA GLU A 86 -11.38 -10.65 -2.49
C GLU A 86 -10.88 -9.22 -2.69
N MET A 87 -9.89 -8.80 -1.90
CA MET A 87 -9.19 -7.51 -2.04
C MET A 87 -8.26 -7.43 -3.27
N ARG A 88 -8.32 -8.41 -4.18
CA ARG A 88 -7.53 -8.48 -5.42
C ARG A 88 -6.02 -8.60 -5.18
N PHE A 89 -5.61 -9.28 -4.11
CA PHE A 89 -4.22 -9.71 -3.99
C PHE A 89 -4.04 -11.10 -4.60
N LYS A 90 -2.95 -11.30 -5.34
CA LYS A 90 -2.61 -12.58 -5.94
C LYS A 90 -1.57 -13.28 -5.06
N ARG A 91 -1.76 -14.57 -4.78
CA ARG A 91 -0.75 -15.41 -4.12
C ARG A 91 0.45 -15.60 -5.08
N VAL A 92 1.66 -15.26 -4.62
CA VAL A 92 2.90 -15.34 -5.40
C VAL A 92 3.87 -16.37 -4.84
N GLY A 93 3.81 -16.63 -3.54
CA GLY A 93 4.63 -17.65 -2.88
C GLY A 93 3.85 -18.39 -1.81
N HIS A 94 4.13 -19.68 -1.67
CA HIS A 94 3.57 -20.54 -0.64
C HIS A 94 4.67 -21.48 -0.12
N SER A 95 4.95 -21.37 1.18
CA SER A 95 5.62 -22.39 1.99
C SER A 95 4.60 -22.90 3.02
N SER A 96 4.90 -24.02 3.69
CA SER A 96 4.07 -24.55 4.78
C SER A 96 3.74 -23.50 5.83
N ASP A 97 4.68 -22.61 6.12
CA ASP A 97 4.60 -21.66 7.24
C ASP A 97 4.43 -20.20 6.78
N LEU A 98 4.43 -19.95 5.47
CA LEU A 98 4.40 -18.59 4.92
C LEU A 98 3.65 -18.51 3.60
N GLU A 99 2.64 -17.66 3.57
CA GLU A 99 1.89 -17.31 2.39
C GLU A 99 2.14 -15.84 2.03
N VAL A 100 2.55 -15.58 0.79
CA VAL A 100 2.88 -14.23 0.33
C VAL A 100 1.92 -13.80 -0.78
N TYR A 101 1.28 -12.66 -0.56
CA TYR A 101 0.29 -12.07 -1.45
C TYR A 101 0.76 -10.72 -1.97
N HIS A 102 0.67 -10.52 -3.28
CA HIS A 102 1.00 -9.25 -3.93
C HIS A 102 -0.26 -8.53 -4.42
N PRO A 103 -0.34 -7.19 -4.25
CA PRO A 103 -1.45 -6.42 -4.77
C PRO A 103 -1.48 -6.50 -6.31
N THR A 104 -2.69 -6.49 -6.88
CA THR A 104 -2.91 -6.42 -8.33
C THR A 104 -3.60 -5.11 -8.72
N GLY A 105 -3.55 -4.76 -10.01
CA GLY A 105 -4.18 -3.53 -10.53
C GLY A 105 -3.65 -2.24 -9.88
N LEU A 106 -4.57 -1.32 -9.58
CA LEU A 106 -4.28 0.01 -9.01
C LEU A 106 -3.70 -0.05 -7.58
N TYR A 107 -3.95 -1.14 -6.83
CA TYR A 107 -3.44 -1.31 -5.46
C TYR A 107 -1.91 -1.44 -5.39
N LYS A 108 -1.23 -1.80 -6.51
CA LYS A 108 0.23 -1.89 -6.58
C LYS A 108 0.96 -0.59 -6.24
N ILE A 109 0.27 0.54 -6.37
CA ILE A 109 0.86 1.86 -6.18
C ILE A 109 0.91 2.25 -4.69
N LEU A 110 -0.04 1.76 -3.89
CA LEU A 110 -0.26 2.21 -2.51
C LEU A 110 0.07 1.14 -1.47
N GLU A 111 -0.20 -0.12 -1.79
CA GLU A 111 -0.12 -1.24 -0.84
C GLU A 111 1.18 -2.03 -0.99
N ARG A 112 1.67 -2.54 0.15
CA ARG A 112 2.77 -3.51 0.17
C ARG A 112 2.22 -4.93 0.07
N ARG A 113 3.12 -5.90 -0.14
CA ARG A 113 2.77 -7.33 -0.05
C ARG A 113 2.21 -7.65 1.33
N ILE A 114 1.29 -8.61 1.38
CA ILE A 114 0.76 -9.19 2.62
C ILE A 114 1.49 -10.51 2.86
N GLU A 115 2.02 -10.69 4.06
CA GLU A 115 2.62 -11.94 4.53
C GLU A 115 1.67 -12.54 5.58
N LEU A 116 1.19 -13.76 5.34
CA LEU A 116 0.34 -14.51 6.27
C LEU A 116 1.12 -15.74 6.72
N ARG A 117 1.25 -15.92 8.02
CA ARG A 117 1.92 -17.05 8.67
C ARG A 117 0.90 -17.80 9.53
N PRO A 118 0.26 -18.84 8.98
CA PRO A 118 -0.62 -19.69 9.76
C PRO A 118 0.22 -20.68 10.58
N ASP A 119 0.02 -20.69 11.89
CA ASP A 119 0.55 -21.67 12.82
C ASP A 119 -0.62 -22.32 13.59
N ALA A 120 -0.39 -23.51 14.15
CA ALA A 120 -1.41 -24.24 14.92
C ALA A 120 -1.90 -23.44 16.14
N TYR A 121 -1.05 -22.56 16.68
CA TYR A 121 -1.32 -21.78 17.90
C TYR A 121 -1.60 -20.31 17.63
N SER A 122 -1.20 -19.79 16.47
CA SER A 122 -1.37 -18.38 16.14
C SER A 122 -1.48 -18.14 14.63
N VAL A 123 -2.15 -17.06 14.24
CA VAL A 123 -2.19 -16.59 12.85
C VAL A 123 -1.59 -15.20 12.82
N GLU A 124 -0.40 -15.06 12.25
CA GLU A 124 0.28 -13.76 12.11
C GLU A 124 0.06 -13.22 10.68
N VAL A 125 -0.37 -11.96 10.60
CA VAL A 125 -0.54 -11.22 9.35
C VAL A 125 0.30 -9.96 9.40
N LYS A 126 1.15 -9.78 8.40
CA LYS A 126 1.94 -8.56 8.20
C LYS A 126 1.49 -7.87 6.93
N ALA A 127 0.90 -6.69 7.08
CA ALA A 127 0.35 -5.89 5.99
C ALA A 127 0.51 -4.39 6.27
N SER A 128 -0.02 -3.52 5.42
CA SER A 128 -0.11 -2.08 5.75
C SER A 128 -1.04 -1.84 6.93
N LYS A 129 -0.87 -0.72 7.66
CA LYS A 129 -1.79 -0.34 8.75
C LYS A 129 -3.26 -0.30 8.34
N PHE A 130 -3.54 0.11 7.09
CA PHE A 130 -4.90 0.14 6.56
C PHE A 130 -5.45 -1.28 6.38
N MET A 131 -4.66 -2.17 5.77
CA MET A 131 -5.04 -3.58 5.60
C MET A 131 -5.17 -4.32 6.91
N ILE A 132 -4.30 -4.03 7.89
CA ILE A 132 -4.45 -4.59 9.23
C ILE A 132 -5.74 -4.14 9.89
N ARG A 133 -6.18 -2.88 9.70
CA ARG A 133 -7.48 -2.42 10.20
C ARG A 133 -8.65 -3.14 9.52
N VAL A 134 -8.64 -3.22 8.19
CA VAL A 134 -9.71 -3.93 7.46
C VAL A 134 -9.78 -5.40 7.88
N LEU A 135 -8.63 -6.06 7.97
CA LEU A 135 -8.57 -7.45 8.43
C LEU A 135 -8.94 -7.57 9.91
N SER A 136 -8.56 -6.63 10.78
CA SER A 136 -8.94 -6.68 12.19
C SER A 136 -10.44 -6.52 12.35
N ASP A 137 -11.09 -5.60 11.63
CA ASP A 137 -12.55 -5.41 11.72
C ASP A 137 -13.32 -6.64 11.19
N LEU A 138 -12.76 -7.33 10.21
CA LEU A 138 -13.33 -8.58 9.65
C LEU A 138 -13.07 -9.79 10.53
N VAL A 139 -11.91 -9.82 11.19
CA VAL A 139 -11.48 -10.90 12.06
C VAL A 139 -12.00 -10.73 13.47
N GLU A 140 -12.34 -9.50 13.89
CA GLU A 140 -12.96 -9.15 15.19
C GLU A 140 -13.97 -10.26 15.52
N ILE A 141 -13.60 -11.22 16.37
CA ILE A 141 -13.25 -11.04 17.77
C ILE A 141 -14.32 -10.13 18.35
N LYS A 142 -15.55 -10.66 18.39
CA LYS A 142 -16.58 -10.21 19.33
C LYS A 142 -16.11 -10.48 20.76
N ALA A 143 -15.04 -9.85 21.19
CA ALA A 143 -14.76 -9.64 22.60
C ALA A 143 -15.51 -8.36 23.00
N GLY A 144 -16.83 -8.47 23.22
CA GLY A 144 -17.70 -7.41 23.76
C GLY A 144 -17.92 -6.23 22.80
N SER A 145 -19.11 -5.94 22.29
CA SER A 145 -20.27 -5.49 23.09
C SER A 145 -19.98 -5.03 24.53
N SER A 146 -18.86 -4.34 24.76
CA SER A 146 -18.62 -3.55 25.97
C SER A 146 -17.32 -2.77 25.84
N LEU A 147 -17.38 -1.62 25.18
CA LEU A 147 -16.61 -0.46 25.61
C LEU A 147 -17.62 0.49 26.27
N PRO A 148 -17.36 1.01 27.49
CA PRO A 148 -18.12 2.13 28.03
C PRO A 148 -17.95 3.39 27.18
#